data_AF-A0A6A6FUU6-F1
#
_entry.id   AF-A0A6A6FUU6-F1
#
_cell.length_a   1.000
_cell.length_b   1.000
_cell.length_c   1.000
_cell.angle_alpha   90.00
_cell.angle_beta   90.00
_cell.angle_gamma   90.00
#
_symmetry.space_group_name_H-M   'P 1'
#
loop_
_entity.id
_entity.type
_entity.pdbx_description
1 polymer ?
#
loop_
_entity_poly.entity_id
_entity_poly.type
_entity_poly.pdbx_seq_one_letter_code
_entity_poly.pdbx_strand_id
1 'polypeptide(L)'
;MHVGEVAYLSAPGARQLCICPAGLASGANEISIHVSLASLFGFENRTPGKIQLIDDTDVATATHVEIYFRDQYLSRADMWQLMKRLEDTVMFEGQVLKYLGSVIADVEQLWVAGKNVDSAFVSHPHTKPIFRSRSARYSILIEVSREMLEGWSNGSLMYERLIDDFLQELFQKWERAKARHLASVILFGRTTGIDGLSKRDFHTHQHGEDFYILLVSEVTSITWTDILHKIKKAFNDLTLSRSVSLAAESNILEAIHLTAMDFADDQNDAHLMSTGTSIIAITAGIGVFDADHTLLKQTTDLLVGNSIGVDIVALSPRPLHPVPLFRYD
;
A
#
# COMPACT_ATOMS: atom_id res chain seq x y z
N MET A 1 28.47 -31.66 -6.59
CA MET A 1 27.09 -31.18 -6.68
C MET A 1 26.76 -31.06 -8.17
N HIS A 2 25.65 -31.65 -8.60
CA HIS A 2 25.19 -31.63 -9.99
C HIS A 2 24.26 -30.43 -10.24
N VAL A 3 24.08 -30.07 -11.51
CA VAL A 3 23.10 -29.05 -11.90
C VAL A 3 21.71 -29.54 -11.50
N GLY A 4 20.95 -28.70 -10.78
CA GLY A 4 19.62 -29.03 -10.25
C GLY A 4 19.59 -29.53 -8.80
N GLU A 5 20.74 -29.80 -8.18
CA GLU A 5 20.80 -30.07 -6.73
C GLU A 5 20.73 -28.77 -5.93
N VAL A 6 20.03 -28.77 -4.79
CA VAL A 6 19.97 -27.64 -3.87
C VAL A 6 20.83 -27.94 -2.65
N ALA A 7 21.59 -26.96 -2.17
CA ALA A 7 22.44 -27.10 -1.00
C ALA A 7 22.48 -25.84 -0.15
N TYR A 8 22.84 -25.99 1.12
CA TYR A 8 23.27 -24.88 1.95
C TYR A 8 24.79 -24.76 1.93
N LEU A 9 25.27 -23.56 1.65
CA LEU A 9 26.65 -23.15 1.80
C LEU A 9 26.82 -22.36 3.09
N SER A 10 27.85 -22.72 3.85
CA SER A 10 28.23 -22.03 5.08
C SER A 10 29.75 -21.90 5.16
N ALA A 11 30.24 -20.81 5.73
CA ALA A 11 31.66 -20.59 6.02
C ALA A 11 31.80 -19.82 7.35
N PRO A 12 32.94 -19.92 8.05
CA PRO A 12 33.15 -19.16 9.28
C PRO A 12 33.01 -17.65 9.02
N GLY A 13 32.14 -16.98 9.79
CA GLY A 13 31.89 -15.53 9.64
C GLY A 13 30.91 -15.15 8.51
N ALA A 14 30.50 -16.10 7.66
CA ALA A 14 29.54 -15.87 6.60
C ALA A 14 28.12 -16.31 7.03
N ARG A 15 27.10 -15.61 6.52
CA ARG A 15 25.71 -16.03 6.62
C ARG A 15 25.45 -17.25 5.73
N GLN A 16 24.52 -18.11 6.14
CA GLN A 16 24.18 -19.30 5.38
C GLN A 16 23.48 -18.92 4.07
N LEU A 17 23.90 -19.52 2.97
CA LEU A 17 23.38 -19.24 1.63
C LEU A 17 22.80 -20.52 1.02
N CYS A 18 21.55 -20.49 0.61
CA CYS A 18 20.98 -21.50 -0.27
C CYS A 18 21.62 -21.36 -1.65
N ILE A 19 22.01 -22.47 -2.28
CA ILE A 19 22.63 -22.46 -3.61
C ILE A 19 22.04 -23.55 -4.49
N CYS A 20 21.95 -23.24 -5.78
CA CYS A 20 21.64 -24.19 -6.85
C CYS A 20 22.73 -24.01 -7.93
N PRO A 21 23.50 -25.05 -8.30
CA PRO A 21 24.58 -24.93 -9.27
C PRO A 21 24.07 -24.58 -10.66
N ALA A 22 24.59 -23.49 -11.22
CA ALA A 22 24.33 -23.11 -12.62
C ALA A 22 25.16 -23.92 -13.64
N GLY A 23 26.19 -24.65 -13.19
CA GLY A 23 27.10 -25.40 -14.05
C GLY A 23 28.16 -26.15 -13.26
N LEU A 24 28.93 -26.99 -13.96
CA LEU A 24 30.04 -27.74 -13.38
C LEU A 24 31.29 -26.85 -13.23
N ALA A 25 31.92 -26.88 -12.07
CA ALA A 25 33.19 -26.20 -11.83
C ALA A 25 34.36 -26.96 -12.48
N SER A 26 35.42 -26.25 -12.85
CA SER A 26 36.65 -26.81 -13.43
C SER A 26 37.52 -27.57 -12.43
N GLY A 27 37.31 -27.37 -11.12
CA GLY A 27 37.99 -28.08 -10.02
C GLY A 27 36.98 -28.77 -9.10
N ALA A 28 37.30 -30.00 -8.66
CA ALA A 28 36.37 -30.86 -7.92
C ALA A 28 35.97 -30.34 -6.51
N ASN A 29 36.74 -29.40 -5.94
CA ASN A 29 36.59 -28.94 -4.55
C ASN A 29 36.44 -27.40 -4.42
N GLU A 30 36.13 -26.69 -5.49
CA GLU A 30 36.00 -25.23 -5.47
C GLU A 30 34.57 -24.79 -5.84
N ILE A 31 34.07 -23.77 -5.16
CA ILE A 31 32.81 -23.09 -5.50
C ILE A 31 33.15 -21.67 -5.91
N SER A 32 32.70 -21.28 -7.10
CA SER A 32 32.78 -19.89 -7.55
C SER A 32 31.44 -19.20 -7.30
N ILE A 33 31.49 -18.09 -6.56
CA ILE A 33 30.32 -17.26 -6.26
C ILE A 33 30.59 -15.88 -6.84
N HIS A 34 29.54 -15.25 -7.38
CA HIS A 34 29.66 -13.88 -7.85
C HIS A 34 30.08 -12.94 -6.71
N VAL A 35 31.02 -12.02 -6.97
CA VAL A 35 31.66 -11.17 -5.95
C VAL A 35 30.63 -10.38 -5.14
N SER A 36 29.58 -9.86 -5.76
CA SER A 36 28.53 -9.11 -5.06
C SER A 36 27.76 -9.98 -4.05
N LEU A 37 27.51 -11.25 -4.39
CA LEU A 37 26.80 -12.19 -3.53
C LEU A 37 27.73 -12.66 -2.39
N ALA A 38 29.01 -12.88 -2.69
CA ALA A 38 30.02 -13.20 -1.70
C ALA A 38 30.12 -12.09 -0.63
N SER A 39 30.24 -10.81 -1.05
CA SER A 39 30.28 -9.68 -0.13
C SER A 39 28.99 -9.53 0.69
N LEU A 40 27.82 -9.77 0.10
CA LEU A 40 26.52 -9.66 0.79
C LEU A 40 26.35 -10.70 1.90
N PHE A 41 26.85 -11.92 1.69
CA PHE A 41 26.76 -13.01 2.66
C PHE A 41 28.02 -13.14 3.52
N GLY A 42 29.07 -12.34 3.29
CA GLY A 42 30.31 -12.37 4.08
C GLY A 42 31.27 -13.49 3.71
N PHE A 43 31.18 -14.03 2.49
CA PHE A 43 32.15 -15.02 1.99
C PHE A 43 33.44 -14.33 1.53
N GLU A 44 34.57 -14.81 2.04
CA GLU A 44 35.89 -14.38 1.61
C GLU A 44 36.50 -15.38 0.61
N ASN A 45 37.42 -14.89 -0.21
CA ASN A 45 38.06 -15.71 -1.24
C ASN A 45 38.97 -16.78 -0.59
N ARG A 46 38.87 -18.02 -1.08
CA ARG A 46 39.65 -19.18 -0.61
C ARG A 46 39.42 -19.57 0.86
N THR A 47 38.31 -19.12 1.46
CA THR A 47 37.91 -19.56 2.79
C THR A 47 37.30 -20.96 2.74
N PRO A 48 37.68 -21.89 3.64
CA PRO A 48 37.07 -23.20 3.69
C PRO A 48 35.58 -23.08 4.07
N GLY A 49 34.72 -23.62 3.21
CA GLY A 49 33.27 -23.68 3.42
C GLY A 49 32.78 -25.11 3.55
N LYS A 50 31.59 -25.28 4.13
CA LYS A 50 30.86 -26.54 4.20
C LYS A 50 29.64 -26.47 3.30
N ILE A 51 29.49 -27.48 2.45
CA ILE A 51 28.28 -27.72 1.65
C ILE A 51 27.45 -28.77 2.38
N GLN A 52 26.18 -28.49 2.58
CA GLN A 52 25.19 -29.45 3.03
C GLN A 52 24.15 -29.63 1.93
N LEU A 53 24.18 -30.78 1.26
CA LEU A 53 23.17 -31.16 0.28
C LEU A 53 21.80 -31.27 0.96
N ILE A 54 20.76 -30.86 0.26
CA ILE A 54 19.38 -30.89 0.73
C ILE A 54 18.68 -31.99 -0.05
N ASP A 55 18.36 -33.10 0.63
CA ASP A 55 17.69 -34.25 0.01
C ASP A 55 16.23 -33.94 -0.34
N ASP A 56 15.56 -33.18 0.54
CA ASP A 56 14.19 -32.70 0.35
C ASP A 56 14.17 -31.19 0.15
N THR A 57 13.98 -30.77 -1.10
CA THR A 57 13.97 -29.36 -1.49
C THR A 57 12.87 -28.56 -0.82
N ASP A 58 11.79 -29.19 -0.35
CA ASP A 58 10.67 -28.50 0.29
C ASP A 58 11.13 -27.79 1.57
N VAL A 59 12.15 -28.32 2.26
CA VAL A 59 12.74 -27.72 3.46
C VAL A 59 13.41 -26.37 3.16
N ALA A 60 13.92 -26.19 1.94
CA ALA A 60 14.57 -24.97 1.49
C ALA A 60 13.69 -24.08 0.62
N THR A 61 12.48 -24.55 0.29
CA THR A 61 11.57 -23.87 -0.63
C THR A 61 10.86 -22.73 0.08
N ALA A 62 10.94 -21.54 -0.51
CA ALA A 62 10.22 -20.38 -0.02
C ALA A 62 8.72 -20.64 -0.05
N THR A 63 8.05 -20.40 1.08
CA THR A 63 6.59 -20.37 1.15
C THR A 63 6.04 -19.08 0.56
N HIS A 64 6.68 -17.95 0.87
CA HIS A 64 6.33 -16.63 0.34
C HIS A 64 7.59 -15.84 0.04
N VAL A 65 7.52 -15.02 -1.01
CA VAL A 65 8.58 -14.08 -1.38
C VAL A 65 7.95 -12.71 -1.58
N GLU A 66 8.40 -11.71 -0.82
CA GLU A 66 7.96 -10.33 -0.99
C GLU A 66 8.87 -9.61 -1.98
N ILE A 67 8.27 -9.15 -3.07
CA ILE A 67 8.94 -8.50 -4.18
C ILE A 67 8.40 -7.09 -4.28
N TYR A 68 9.29 -6.11 -4.24
CA TYR A 68 8.92 -4.71 -4.33
C TYR A 68 9.41 -4.09 -5.63
N PHE A 69 8.64 -3.13 -6.13
CA PHE A 69 9.00 -2.40 -7.33
C PHE A 69 8.52 -0.95 -7.22
N ARG A 70 9.12 -0.06 -8.01
CA ARG A 70 8.85 1.38 -7.96
C ARG A 70 8.98 2.00 -9.35
N ASP A 71 8.32 3.14 -9.55
CA ASP A 71 8.42 4.04 -10.68
C ASP A 71 8.13 3.33 -12.03
N GLN A 72 7.21 2.36 -12.03
CA GLN A 72 6.81 1.63 -13.23
C GLN A 72 5.42 0.99 -13.08
N TYR A 73 4.79 0.75 -14.22
CA TYR A 73 3.62 -0.10 -14.35
C TYR A 73 4.05 -1.57 -14.54
N LEU A 74 3.51 -2.47 -13.72
CA LEU A 74 3.71 -3.91 -13.84
C LEU A 74 2.35 -4.62 -13.86
N SER A 75 2.03 -5.28 -14.98
CA SER A 75 0.78 -6.04 -15.08
C SER A 75 0.88 -7.38 -14.35
N ARG A 76 -0.27 -8.00 -14.04
CA ARG A 76 -0.30 -9.37 -13.47
C ARG A 76 0.34 -10.39 -14.42
N ALA A 77 0.26 -10.17 -15.73
CA ALA A 77 0.92 -11.02 -16.71
C ALA A 77 2.45 -10.89 -16.61
N ASP A 78 2.98 -9.68 -16.45
CA ASP A 78 4.41 -9.45 -16.27
C ASP A 78 4.91 -10.06 -14.95
N MET A 79 4.16 -9.90 -13.86
CA MET A 79 4.44 -10.54 -12.57
C MET A 79 4.53 -12.06 -12.70
N TRP A 80 3.59 -12.66 -13.43
CA TRP A 80 3.58 -14.10 -13.66
C TRP A 80 4.77 -14.55 -14.53
N GLN A 81 5.09 -13.83 -15.60
CA GLN A 81 6.24 -14.12 -16.45
C GLN A 81 7.57 -13.98 -15.69
N LEU A 82 7.67 -12.98 -14.80
CA LEU A 82 8.84 -12.80 -13.94
C LEU A 82 9.03 -14.01 -13.03
N MET A 83 7.97 -14.47 -12.38
CA MET A 83 8.04 -15.63 -11.49
C MET A 83 8.35 -16.93 -12.22
N LYS A 84 7.78 -17.12 -13.41
CA LYS A 84 8.09 -18.27 -14.26
C LYS A 84 9.57 -18.35 -14.65
N ARG A 85 10.26 -17.20 -14.76
CA ARG A 85 11.71 -17.16 -15.04
C ARG A 85 12.58 -17.46 -13.83
N LEU A 86 12.02 -17.31 -12.63
CA LEU A 86 12.68 -17.55 -11.35
C LEU A 86 12.34 -18.93 -10.77
N GLU A 87 11.51 -19.69 -11.48
CA GLU A 87 11.20 -21.08 -11.15
C GLU A 87 12.46 -21.94 -11.23
N ASP A 88 12.60 -22.84 -10.25
CA ASP A 88 13.76 -23.73 -10.06
C ASP A 88 15.09 -22.99 -9.89
N THR A 89 15.03 -21.77 -9.36
CA THR A 89 16.22 -20.98 -8.99
C THR A 89 16.24 -20.65 -7.50
N VAL A 90 17.37 -20.12 -7.03
CA VAL A 90 17.48 -19.57 -5.67
C VAL A 90 17.31 -18.07 -5.72
N MET A 91 16.46 -17.55 -4.85
CA MET A 91 16.33 -16.12 -4.58
C MET A 91 16.95 -15.76 -3.25
N PHE A 92 17.40 -14.50 -3.12
CA PHE A 92 18.00 -13.98 -1.90
C PHE A 92 17.56 -12.55 -1.60
N GLU A 93 17.65 -12.17 -0.33
CA GLU A 93 17.29 -10.84 0.15
C GLU A 93 18.18 -9.76 -0.51
N GLY A 94 17.56 -8.71 -1.03
CA GLY A 94 18.23 -7.64 -1.76
C GLY A 94 18.57 -7.98 -3.21
N GLN A 95 18.15 -9.14 -3.73
CA GLN A 95 18.34 -9.49 -5.12
C GLN A 95 17.57 -8.53 -6.05
N VAL A 96 18.28 -7.94 -7.00
CA VAL A 96 17.69 -7.11 -8.05
C VAL A 96 17.22 -7.99 -9.21
N LEU A 97 15.92 -7.97 -9.48
CA LEU A 97 15.27 -8.71 -10.54
C LEU A 97 15.26 -7.89 -11.83
N LYS A 98 15.71 -8.51 -12.92
CA LYS A 98 15.79 -7.89 -14.24
C LYS A 98 14.91 -8.63 -15.24
N TYR A 99 14.24 -7.86 -16.10
CA TYR A 99 13.46 -8.36 -17.22
C TYR A 99 13.84 -7.58 -18.47
N LEU A 100 14.24 -8.31 -19.53
CA LEU A 100 14.67 -7.73 -20.81
C LEU A 100 15.76 -6.64 -20.68
N GLY A 101 16.66 -6.81 -19.70
CA GLY A 101 17.77 -5.88 -19.45
C GLY A 101 17.44 -4.73 -18.49
N SER A 102 16.17 -4.48 -18.20
CA SER A 102 15.71 -3.44 -17.27
C SER A 102 15.55 -3.99 -15.85
N VAL A 103 15.84 -3.17 -14.85
CA VAL A 103 15.53 -3.47 -13.44
C VAL A 103 14.02 -3.33 -13.25
N ILE A 104 13.37 -4.40 -12.80
CA ILE A 104 11.92 -4.42 -12.58
C ILE A 104 11.61 -4.35 -11.10
N ALA A 105 12.31 -5.11 -10.28
CA ALA A 105 11.95 -5.26 -8.87
C ALA A 105 13.16 -5.65 -8.03
N ASP A 106 12.99 -5.59 -6.72
CA ASP A 106 13.92 -6.09 -5.72
C ASP A 106 13.20 -7.05 -4.77
N VAL A 107 13.93 -8.07 -4.33
CA VAL A 107 13.45 -9.02 -3.33
C VAL A 107 13.72 -8.44 -1.95
N GLU A 108 12.67 -8.17 -1.18
CA GLU A 108 12.82 -7.56 0.14
C GLU A 108 12.84 -8.62 1.24
N GLN A 109 11.98 -9.63 1.16
CA GLN A 109 11.89 -10.67 2.20
C GLN A 109 11.57 -12.04 1.62
N LEU A 110 12.15 -13.07 2.21
CA LEU A 110 11.85 -14.46 1.91
C LEU A 110 11.43 -15.19 3.18
N TRP A 111 10.44 -16.09 3.04
CA TRP A 111 9.86 -16.81 4.16
C TRP A 111 9.80 -18.31 3.89
N VAL A 112 10.35 -19.12 4.79
CA VAL A 112 10.26 -20.58 4.75
C VAL A 112 9.56 -21.04 6.03
N ALA A 113 8.42 -21.71 5.89
CA ALA A 113 7.61 -22.23 7.02
C ALA A 113 7.36 -21.19 8.14
N GLY A 114 7.09 -19.93 7.77
CA GLY A 114 6.83 -18.83 8.71
C GLY A 114 8.07 -18.19 9.34
N LYS A 115 9.28 -18.58 8.93
CA LYS A 115 10.53 -17.92 9.35
C LYS A 115 11.11 -17.10 8.22
N ASN A 116 11.55 -15.89 8.53
CA ASN A 116 12.28 -15.05 7.60
C ASN A 116 13.69 -15.63 7.38
N VAL A 117 14.13 -15.70 6.12
CA VAL A 117 15.42 -16.26 5.71
C VAL A 117 16.10 -15.37 4.67
N ASP A 118 17.43 -15.38 4.65
CA ASP A 118 18.24 -14.55 3.74
C ASP A 118 18.23 -15.07 2.28
N SER A 119 17.97 -16.36 2.08
CA SER A 119 17.91 -17.00 0.76
C SER A 119 17.09 -18.29 0.80
N ALA A 120 16.42 -18.60 -0.31
CA ALA A 120 15.55 -19.76 -0.42
C ALA A 120 15.39 -20.21 -1.88
N PHE A 121 15.11 -21.50 -2.06
CA PHE A 121 14.76 -22.06 -3.36
C PHE A 121 13.33 -21.64 -3.74
N VAL A 122 13.09 -21.39 -5.02
CA VAL A 122 11.80 -20.96 -5.54
C VAL A 122 11.26 -22.01 -6.48
N SER A 123 10.05 -22.50 -6.18
CA SER A 123 9.38 -23.53 -6.95
C SER A 123 7.89 -23.25 -7.06
N HIS A 124 7.30 -23.50 -8.23
CA HIS A 124 5.86 -23.44 -8.42
C HIS A 124 5.25 -24.85 -8.24
N PRO A 125 4.14 -25.01 -7.49
CA PRO A 125 3.27 -23.98 -6.90
C PRO A 125 3.57 -23.64 -5.43
N HIS A 126 4.67 -24.15 -4.86
CA HIS A 126 4.96 -24.05 -3.42
C HIS A 126 5.27 -22.61 -2.96
N THR A 127 5.96 -21.83 -3.79
CA THR A 127 6.32 -20.44 -3.52
C THR A 127 5.24 -19.47 -4.00
N LYS A 128 4.67 -18.71 -3.06
CA LYS A 128 3.67 -17.68 -3.34
C LYS A 128 4.33 -16.30 -3.40
N PRO A 129 4.40 -15.65 -4.57
CA PRO A 129 4.94 -14.30 -4.68
C PRO A 129 3.96 -13.26 -4.15
N ILE A 130 4.47 -12.26 -3.44
CA ILE A 130 3.72 -11.09 -2.97
C ILE A 130 4.37 -9.85 -3.58
N PHE A 131 3.73 -9.30 -4.61
CA PHE A 131 4.19 -8.08 -5.27
C PHE A 131 3.66 -6.84 -4.56
N ARG A 132 4.54 -5.90 -4.21
CA ARG A 132 4.18 -4.63 -3.59
C ARG A 132 4.76 -3.44 -4.34
N SER A 133 3.88 -2.52 -4.72
CA SER A 133 4.25 -1.27 -5.38
C SER A 133 4.66 -0.22 -4.36
N ARG A 134 5.85 0.37 -4.56
CA ARG A 134 6.32 1.57 -3.86
C ARG A 134 5.94 2.86 -4.61
N SER A 135 5.14 2.77 -5.67
CA SER A 135 4.69 3.91 -6.48
C SER A 135 3.23 3.76 -6.90
N ALA A 136 2.36 3.39 -5.96
CA ALA A 136 0.90 3.37 -6.16
C ALA A 136 0.27 4.78 -6.16
N ARG A 137 -0.93 4.90 -6.73
CA ARG A 137 -1.79 6.10 -6.67
C ARG A 137 -2.68 6.02 -5.43
N TYR A 138 -2.75 7.10 -4.67
CA TYR A 138 -3.55 7.23 -3.46
C TYR A 138 -4.49 8.43 -3.57
N SER A 139 -5.76 8.22 -3.25
CA SER A 139 -6.73 9.29 -3.02
C SER A 139 -7.01 9.38 -1.52
N ILE A 140 -6.55 10.47 -0.90
CA ILE A 140 -6.74 10.76 0.52
C ILE A 140 -7.99 11.62 0.64
N LEU A 141 -9.09 11.02 1.09
CA LEU A 141 -10.36 11.67 1.32
C LEU A 141 -10.40 12.11 2.78
N ILE A 142 -10.64 13.40 3.03
CA ILE A 142 -10.72 13.95 4.38
C ILE A 142 -12.13 14.50 4.59
N GLU A 143 -12.84 13.90 5.53
CA GLU A 143 -14.16 14.35 5.91
C GLU A 143 -14.10 15.68 6.66
N VAL A 144 -14.97 16.61 6.28
CA VAL A 144 -15.26 17.85 7.00
C VAL A 144 -16.62 17.69 7.68
N SER A 145 -16.58 17.13 8.88
CA SER A 145 -17.73 16.97 9.77
C SER A 145 -17.65 17.90 10.96
N ARG A 146 -18.74 18.01 11.72
CA ARG A 146 -18.79 18.82 12.93
C ARG A 146 -17.70 18.38 13.92
N GLU A 147 -17.52 17.08 14.10
CA GLU A 147 -16.49 16.49 14.95
C GLU A 147 -15.07 16.83 14.49
N MET A 148 -14.85 17.04 13.19
CA MET A 148 -13.55 17.46 12.64
C MET A 148 -13.19 18.91 13.04
N LEU A 149 -14.21 19.76 13.22
CA LEU A 149 -14.08 21.18 13.52
C LEU A 149 -14.17 21.50 15.02
N GLU A 150 -14.58 20.55 15.85
CA GLU A 150 -14.69 20.71 17.30
C GLU A 150 -13.39 20.39 18.05
N GLY A 151 -13.26 20.94 19.25
CA GLY A 151 -12.13 20.69 20.14
C GLY A 151 -12.19 19.31 20.78
N TRP A 152 -11.02 18.68 20.91
CA TRP A 152 -10.87 17.38 21.56
C TRP A 152 -10.33 17.51 22.99
N SER A 153 -10.13 16.37 23.67
CA SER A 153 -9.79 16.26 25.10
C SER A 153 -8.54 17.03 25.56
N ASN A 154 -7.62 17.36 24.65
CA ASN A 154 -6.38 18.10 24.89
C ASN A 154 -6.48 19.59 24.52
N GLY A 155 -7.65 20.06 24.08
CA GLY A 155 -7.87 21.44 23.63
C GLY A 155 -7.43 21.74 22.19
N SER A 156 -6.85 20.77 21.47
CA SER A 156 -6.60 20.92 20.03
C SER A 156 -7.86 20.58 19.24
N LEU A 157 -8.01 21.17 18.06
CA LEU A 157 -9.07 20.81 17.12
C LEU A 157 -8.76 19.44 16.50
N MET A 158 -9.78 18.69 16.10
CA MET A 158 -9.56 17.35 15.54
C MET A 158 -8.74 17.38 14.24
N TYR A 159 -8.96 18.37 13.37
CA TYR A 159 -8.16 18.52 12.15
C TYR A 159 -6.67 18.84 12.43
N GLU A 160 -6.34 19.44 13.60
CA GLU A 160 -4.94 19.67 13.97
C GLU A 160 -4.26 18.33 14.25
N ARG A 161 -4.94 17.42 14.97
CA ARG A 161 -4.46 16.06 15.19
C ARG A 161 -4.34 15.25 13.90
N LEU A 162 -5.28 15.43 12.97
CA LEU A 162 -5.20 14.83 11.64
C LEU A 162 -3.87 15.21 10.95
N ILE A 163 -3.54 16.49 10.95
CA ILE A 163 -2.37 17.04 10.24
C ILE A 163 -1.08 16.69 10.97
N ASP A 164 -1.01 17.01 12.27
CA ASP A 164 0.22 16.99 13.06
C ASP A 164 0.55 15.58 13.57
N ASP A 165 -0.45 14.73 13.83
CA ASP A 165 -0.23 13.35 14.29
C ASP A 165 -0.32 12.34 13.13
N PHE A 166 -1.50 12.20 12.52
CA PHE A 166 -1.77 11.08 11.61
C PHE A 166 -1.08 11.21 10.25
N LEU A 167 -1.35 12.29 9.51
CA LEU A 167 -0.82 12.47 8.16
C LEU A 167 0.69 12.61 8.17
N GLN A 168 1.25 13.34 9.15
CA GLN A 168 2.69 13.45 9.31
C GLN A 168 3.35 12.07 9.50
N GLU A 169 2.86 11.23 10.41
CA GLU A 169 3.43 9.88 10.62
C GLU A 169 3.21 8.97 9.40
N LEU A 170 2.08 9.10 8.70
CA LEU A 170 1.82 8.36 7.45
C LEU A 170 2.88 8.68 6.39
N PHE A 171 3.11 9.97 6.10
CA PHE A 171 4.08 10.38 5.10
C PHE A 171 5.51 10.01 5.50
N GLN A 172 5.87 10.13 6.79
CA GLN A 172 7.17 9.68 7.28
C GLN A 172 7.35 8.16 7.14
N LYS A 173 6.31 7.36 7.37
CA LYS A 173 6.36 5.91 7.12
C LYS A 173 6.56 5.59 5.65
N TRP A 174 5.88 6.32 4.75
CA TRP A 174 6.09 6.16 3.30
C TRP A 174 7.54 6.49 2.88
N GLU A 175 8.12 7.56 3.45
CA GLU A 175 9.51 7.93 3.20
C GLU A 175 10.50 6.86 3.72
N ARG A 176 10.32 6.37 4.96
CA ARG A 176 11.11 5.28 5.53
C ARG A 176 11.02 3.99 4.69
N ALA A 177 9.85 3.72 4.11
CA ALA A 177 9.61 2.62 3.19
C ALA A 177 10.16 2.86 1.77
N LYS A 178 10.81 4.00 1.52
CA LYS A 178 11.32 4.44 0.20
C LYS A 178 10.24 4.45 -0.88
N ALA A 179 9.00 4.74 -0.47
CA ALA A 179 7.86 4.84 -1.34
C ALA A 179 7.70 6.26 -1.91
N ARG A 180 7.27 6.32 -3.16
CA ARG A 180 7.01 7.53 -3.92
C ARG A 180 5.63 7.41 -4.56
N HIS A 181 4.62 7.56 -3.74
CA HIS A 181 3.23 7.50 -4.17
C HIS A 181 2.80 8.78 -4.87
N LEU A 182 1.83 8.67 -5.77
CA LEU A 182 1.09 9.84 -6.26
C LEU A 182 -0.13 10.00 -5.38
N ALA A 183 -0.29 11.18 -4.77
CA ALA A 183 -1.34 11.47 -3.82
C ALA A 183 -2.24 12.60 -4.33
N SER A 184 -3.54 12.33 -4.36
CA SER A 184 -4.59 13.34 -4.47
C SER A 184 -5.23 13.54 -3.10
N VAL A 185 -5.56 14.78 -2.73
CA VAL A 185 -6.23 15.07 -1.46
C VAL A 185 -7.53 15.80 -1.74
N ILE A 186 -8.63 15.22 -1.27
CA ILE A 186 -9.98 15.74 -1.46
C ILE A 186 -10.59 15.96 -0.08
N LEU A 187 -11.06 17.18 0.20
CA LEU A 187 -11.97 17.41 1.31
C LEU A 187 -13.39 17.10 0.86
N PHE A 188 -14.17 16.42 1.68
CA PHE A 188 -15.57 16.15 1.38
C PHE A 188 -16.44 16.37 2.63
N GLY A 189 -17.71 16.65 2.43
CA GLY A 189 -18.66 16.75 3.54
C GLY A 189 -20.04 17.17 3.06
N ARG A 190 -20.96 17.29 4.02
CA ARG A 190 -22.33 17.74 3.79
C ARG A 190 -22.61 18.99 4.62
N THR A 191 -23.10 20.04 3.98
CA THR A 191 -23.52 21.26 4.67
C THR A 191 -24.91 21.08 5.26
N THR A 192 -25.12 21.46 6.52
CA THR A 192 -26.47 21.63 7.06
C THR A 192 -26.94 23.01 6.61
N GLY A 193 -28.03 23.13 5.84
CA GLY A 193 -28.52 24.39 5.25
C GLY A 193 -29.02 25.46 6.23
N ILE A 194 -28.38 25.62 7.38
CA ILE A 194 -28.71 26.52 8.48
C ILE A 194 -28.07 27.91 8.28
N ASP A 195 -27.14 28.05 7.33
CA ASP A 195 -26.58 29.34 6.90
C ASP A 195 -27.60 30.14 6.04
N GLY A 196 -28.66 30.64 6.71
CA GLY A 196 -29.45 31.84 6.38
C GLY A 196 -30.05 32.02 4.96
N LEU A 197 -31.40 32.05 4.91
CA LEU A 197 -32.28 32.68 3.88
C LEU A 197 -32.88 31.82 2.75
N SER A 198 -33.21 30.55 2.98
CA SER A 198 -34.19 29.87 2.11
C SER A 198 -35.47 29.50 2.86
N LYS A 199 -36.58 30.01 2.33
CA LYS A 199 -37.94 29.94 2.88
C LYS A 199 -38.39 28.49 3.09
N ARG A 200 -39.16 28.32 4.16
CA ARG A 200 -39.99 27.17 4.50
C ARG A 200 -40.72 26.63 3.26
N ASP A 201 -40.48 25.37 2.96
CA ASP A 201 -41.52 24.45 2.50
C ASP A 201 -41.38 23.17 3.31
N PHE A 202 -42.35 22.94 4.20
CA PHE A 202 -42.53 21.67 4.88
C PHE A 202 -43.00 20.68 3.81
N HIS A 203 -42.15 19.71 3.43
CA HIS A 203 -42.45 18.37 2.87
C HIS A 203 -41.33 17.77 2.00
N THR A 204 -40.19 18.44 1.82
CA THR A 204 -38.99 17.82 1.25
C THR A 204 -38.03 17.43 2.37
N HIS A 205 -37.52 16.20 2.34
CA HIS A 205 -36.45 15.78 3.24
C HIS A 205 -35.31 16.81 3.17
N GLN A 206 -34.97 17.44 4.30
CA GLN A 206 -33.89 18.41 4.43
C GLN A 206 -32.54 17.70 4.29
N HIS A 207 -32.16 17.28 3.08
CA HIS A 207 -30.81 16.78 2.83
C HIS A 207 -29.91 17.99 2.58
N GLY A 208 -28.79 18.04 3.32
CA GLY A 208 -27.75 19.02 3.14
C GLY A 208 -27.12 18.98 1.75
N GLU A 209 -26.43 20.04 1.33
CA GLU A 209 -25.68 20.03 0.07
C GLU A 209 -24.30 19.40 0.28
N ASP A 210 -24.01 18.37 -0.50
CA ASP A 210 -22.73 17.66 -0.55
C ASP A 210 -21.68 18.50 -1.29
N PHE A 211 -20.46 18.53 -0.77
CA PHE A 211 -19.33 19.21 -1.40
C PHE A 211 -18.08 18.33 -1.46
N TYR A 212 -17.26 18.61 -2.47
CA TYR A 212 -15.97 17.96 -2.72
C TYR A 212 -14.96 19.01 -3.18
N ILE A 213 -13.86 19.17 -2.45
CA ILE A 213 -12.85 20.20 -2.70
C ILE A 213 -11.50 19.51 -2.93
N LEU A 214 -11.02 19.54 -4.16
CA LEU A 214 -9.71 19.01 -4.54
C LEU A 214 -8.60 20.00 -4.13
N LEU A 215 -7.77 19.60 -3.17
CA LEU A 215 -6.66 20.43 -2.67
C LEU A 215 -5.37 20.22 -3.46
N VAL A 216 -5.09 18.97 -3.81
CA VAL A 216 -3.98 18.56 -4.67
C VAL A 216 -4.42 17.40 -5.54
N SER A 217 -3.93 17.39 -6.79
CA SER A 217 -4.14 16.33 -7.75
C SER A 217 -2.80 15.71 -8.10
N GLU A 218 -2.65 14.41 -7.86
CA GLU A 218 -1.54 13.59 -8.34
C GLU A 218 -0.14 14.13 -8.00
N VAL A 219 0.04 14.62 -6.78
CA VAL A 219 1.32 15.14 -6.31
C VAL A 219 2.15 14.02 -5.67
N THR A 220 3.47 14.02 -5.90
CA THR A 220 4.38 13.06 -5.28
C THR A 220 4.36 13.15 -3.75
N SER A 221 4.31 12.02 -3.07
CA SER A 221 4.28 11.95 -1.59
C SER A 221 5.51 12.56 -0.91
N ILE A 222 6.60 12.78 -1.64
CA ILE A 222 7.83 13.43 -1.16
C ILE A 222 7.58 14.90 -0.78
N THR A 223 6.68 15.61 -1.47
CA THR A 223 6.34 17.01 -1.15
C THR A 223 5.24 17.10 -0.10
N TRP A 224 5.25 16.19 0.89
CA TRP A 224 4.20 16.09 1.90
C TRP A 224 4.07 17.34 2.75
N THR A 225 5.16 18.10 2.96
CA THR A 225 5.11 19.39 3.68
C THR A 225 4.15 20.37 3.01
N ASP A 226 4.15 20.43 1.68
CA ASP A 226 3.27 21.31 0.91
C ASP A 226 1.82 20.82 0.95
N ILE A 227 1.64 19.50 0.93
CA ILE A 227 0.32 18.86 1.08
C ILE A 227 -0.28 19.23 2.45
N LEU A 228 0.46 19.05 3.54
CA LEU A 228 0.02 19.43 4.88
C LEU A 228 -0.28 20.93 4.98
N HIS A 229 0.54 21.78 4.36
CA HIS A 229 0.32 23.23 4.35
C HIS A 229 -0.99 23.60 3.63
N LYS A 230 -1.29 22.95 2.50
CA LYS A 230 -2.54 23.15 1.75
C LYS A 230 -3.76 22.69 2.55
N ILE A 231 -3.68 21.52 3.20
CA ILE A 231 -4.74 21.02 4.09
C ILE A 231 -4.98 22.00 5.24
N LYS A 232 -3.92 22.42 5.93
CA LYS A 232 -4.01 23.39 7.03
C LYS A 232 -4.62 24.71 6.58
N LYS A 233 -4.22 25.22 5.41
CA LYS A 233 -4.79 26.44 4.84
C LYS A 233 -6.29 26.28 4.55
N ALA A 234 -6.69 25.14 3.96
CA ALA A 234 -8.09 24.88 3.63
C ALA A 234 -8.99 24.82 4.88
N PHE A 235 -8.55 24.15 5.95
CA PHE A 235 -9.29 24.13 7.22
C PHE A 235 -9.41 25.49 7.90
N ASN A 236 -8.46 26.40 7.66
CA ASN A 236 -8.47 27.77 8.18
C ASN A 236 -9.12 28.79 7.22
N ASP A 237 -9.55 28.34 6.03
CA ASP A 237 -10.21 29.20 5.07
C ASP A 237 -11.61 29.57 5.59
N LEU A 238 -11.99 30.84 5.40
CA LEU A 238 -13.32 31.35 5.77
C LEU A 238 -14.39 30.92 4.77
N THR A 239 -14.00 30.48 3.58
CA THR A 239 -14.91 29.95 2.55
C THR A 239 -15.37 28.52 2.84
N LEU A 240 -14.65 27.78 3.67
CA LEU A 240 -15.07 26.45 4.12
C LEU A 240 -16.24 26.59 5.10
N SER A 241 -17.41 26.06 4.74
CA SER A 241 -18.60 26.12 5.60
C SER A 241 -18.32 25.49 6.97
N ARG A 242 -18.83 26.14 8.02
CA ARG A 242 -18.75 25.65 9.40
C ARG A 242 -20.03 24.97 9.84
N SER A 243 -21.14 25.17 9.12
CA SER A 243 -22.41 24.49 9.36
C SER A 243 -22.41 23.16 8.58
N VAL A 244 -21.68 22.18 9.10
CA VAL A 244 -21.51 20.85 8.50
C VAL A 244 -22.23 19.78 9.33
N SER A 245 -22.58 18.67 8.67
CA SER A 245 -23.26 17.54 9.30
C SER A 245 -22.36 16.83 10.33
N LEU A 246 -22.97 15.95 11.12
CA LEU A 246 -22.22 14.97 11.89
C LEU A 246 -21.49 14.01 10.95
N ALA A 247 -20.40 13.41 11.41
CA ALA A 247 -19.64 12.43 10.66
C ALA A 247 -20.48 11.21 10.23
N ALA A 248 -21.44 10.82 11.08
CA ALA A 248 -22.34 9.70 10.76
C ALA A 248 -23.30 10.00 9.60
N GLU A 249 -23.67 11.25 9.39
CA GLU A 249 -24.66 11.70 8.39
C GLU A 249 -24.00 12.32 7.13
N SER A 250 -22.67 12.26 7.08
CA SER A 250 -21.84 12.79 6.00
C SER A 250 -21.92 11.91 4.74
N ASN A 251 -21.24 12.32 3.67
CA ASN A 251 -21.28 11.71 2.33
C ASN A 251 -20.01 10.89 2.00
N ILE A 252 -19.51 10.11 2.97
CA ILE A 252 -18.28 9.32 2.81
C ILE A 252 -18.41 8.23 1.75
N LEU A 253 -19.58 7.58 1.66
CA LEU A 253 -19.80 6.50 0.72
C LEU A 253 -19.81 7.03 -0.72
N GLU A 254 -20.45 8.17 -0.92
CA GLU A 254 -20.47 8.92 -2.19
C GLU A 254 -19.05 9.36 -2.56
N ALA A 255 -18.27 9.87 -1.60
CA ALA A 255 -16.86 10.25 -1.84
C ALA A 255 -16.00 9.06 -2.30
N ILE A 256 -16.15 7.91 -1.64
CA ILE A 256 -15.47 6.67 -2.03
C ILE A 256 -15.94 6.23 -3.42
N HIS A 257 -17.24 6.30 -3.69
CA HIS A 257 -17.81 5.92 -4.98
C HIS A 257 -17.27 6.75 -6.13
N LEU A 258 -17.28 8.08 -6.00
CA LEU A 258 -16.75 9.00 -7.01
C LEU A 258 -15.27 8.76 -7.28
N THR A 259 -14.49 8.53 -6.21
CA THR A 259 -13.06 8.22 -6.33
C THR A 259 -12.82 6.88 -6.99
N ALA A 260 -13.65 5.87 -6.69
CA ALA A 260 -13.56 4.56 -7.31
C ALA A 260 -13.95 4.61 -8.79
N MET A 261 -14.87 5.49 -9.19
CA MET A 261 -15.21 5.74 -10.59
C MET A 261 -14.03 6.36 -11.35
N ASP A 262 -13.35 7.34 -10.75
CA ASP A 262 -12.13 7.94 -11.31
C ASP A 262 -11.04 6.88 -11.56
N PHE A 263 -10.82 5.97 -10.60
CA PHE A 263 -9.89 4.86 -10.76
C PHE A 263 -10.34 3.79 -11.76
N ALA A 264 -11.65 3.60 -11.96
CA ALA A 264 -12.17 2.64 -12.92
C ALA A 264 -11.96 3.12 -14.38
N ASP A 265 -11.90 4.45 -14.60
CA ASP A 265 -11.65 5.04 -15.91
C ASP A 265 -10.16 4.98 -16.34
N ASP A 266 -9.26 4.50 -15.46
CA ASP A 266 -7.82 4.34 -15.70
C ASP A 266 -7.49 3.42 -16.88
N GLN A 267 -8.46 2.64 -17.39
CA GLN A 267 -8.32 1.86 -18.63
C GLN A 267 -8.16 2.75 -19.87
N ASN A 268 -8.67 3.98 -19.84
CA ASN A 268 -8.57 4.92 -20.95
C ASN A 268 -7.25 5.72 -20.90
N ASP A 269 -6.75 6.07 -19.70
CA ASP A 269 -5.53 6.85 -19.49
C ASP A 269 -4.54 6.13 -18.55
N ALA A 270 -3.95 5.05 -19.04
CA ALA A 270 -3.08 4.20 -18.22
C ALA A 270 -1.83 4.95 -17.70
N HIS A 271 -1.66 5.00 -16.38
CA HIS A 271 -0.46 5.55 -15.76
C HIS A 271 0.72 4.57 -15.83
N LEU A 272 1.69 4.87 -16.70
CA LEU A 272 2.85 4.01 -16.95
C LEU A 272 3.89 3.97 -15.82
N MET A 273 3.81 4.90 -14.86
CA MET A 273 4.80 5.07 -13.79
C MET A 273 4.33 4.54 -12.42
N SER A 274 3.09 4.07 -12.34
CA SER A 274 2.47 3.63 -11.09
C SER A 274 1.73 2.31 -11.27
N THR A 275 1.77 1.46 -10.26
CA THR A 275 0.93 0.26 -10.19
C THR A 275 0.15 0.24 -8.90
N GLY A 276 -1.14 -0.02 -8.99
CA GLY A 276 -2.07 -0.08 -7.86
C GLY A 276 -2.68 1.27 -7.53
N THR A 277 -3.93 1.21 -7.08
CA THR A 277 -4.75 2.32 -6.64
C THR A 277 -5.28 2.02 -5.23
N SER A 278 -5.34 3.04 -4.38
CA SER A 278 -5.89 2.90 -3.02
C SER A 278 -6.56 4.20 -2.56
N ILE A 279 -7.58 4.07 -1.74
CA ILE A 279 -8.32 5.16 -1.13
C ILE A 279 -8.04 5.14 0.38
N ILE A 280 -7.67 6.28 0.95
CA ILE A 280 -7.60 6.47 2.40
C ILE A 280 -8.71 7.45 2.76
N ALA A 281 -9.79 6.96 3.37
CA ALA A 281 -10.93 7.78 3.77
C ALA A 281 -10.86 8.08 5.27
N ILE A 282 -10.68 9.35 5.61
CA ILE A 282 -10.40 9.80 6.96
C ILE A 282 -11.64 10.50 7.52
N THR A 283 -12.09 10.08 8.70
CA THR A 283 -13.25 10.63 9.41
C THR A 283 -12.90 11.00 10.85
N ALA A 284 -13.57 12.03 11.37
CA ALA A 284 -13.53 12.35 12.80
C ALA A 284 -14.55 11.53 13.62
N GLY A 285 -15.47 10.82 12.96
CA GLY A 285 -16.49 9.99 13.58
C GLY A 285 -15.96 8.66 14.12
N ILE A 286 -16.88 7.85 14.67
CA ILE A 286 -16.58 6.53 15.28
C ILE A 286 -16.57 5.37 14.29
N GLY A 287 -16.72 5.63 12.99
CA GLY A 287 -16.80 4.59 11.96
C GLY A 287 -18.21 4.01 11.76
N VAL A 288 -19.24 4.75 12.14
CA VAL A 288 -20.65 4.47 11.82
C VAL A 288 -21.10 5.50 10.81
N PHE A 289 -21.69 5.05 9.69
CA PHE A 289 -22.09 5.90 8.58
C PHE A 289 -23.50 5.56 8.12
N ASP A 290 -24.30 6.57 7.81
CA ASP A 290 -25.57 6.42 7.13
C ASP A 290 -25.32 6.32 5.63
N ALA A 291 -25.94 5.32 5.00
CA ALA A 291 -25.72 5.02 3.59
C ALA A 291 -26.98 4.46 2.95
N ASP A 292 -27.17 4.76 1.67
CA ASP A 292 -28.12 4.04 0.84
C ASP A 292 -27.59 2.63 0.51
N HIS A 293 -28.42 1.61 0.70
CA HIS A 293 -28.06 0.22 0.42
C HIS A 293 -27.74 0.00 -1.07
N THR A 294 -28.44 0.69 -1.98
CA THR A 294 -28.20 0.54 -3.42
C THR A 294 -26.84 1.08 -3.80
N LEU A 295 -26.50 2.28 -3.34
CA LEU A 295 -25.17 2.87 -3.53
C LEU A 295 -24.07 2.00 -2.91
N LEU A 296 -24.27 1.50 -1.69
CA LEU A 296 -23.28 0.66 -1.00
C LEU A 296 -22.95 -0.60 -1.81
N LYS A 297 -23.98 -1.23 -2.37
CA LYS A 297 -23.82 -2.39 -3.24
C LYS A 297 -23.03 -2.03 -4.51
N GLN A 298 -23.41 -0.95 -5.19
CA GLN A 298 -22.73 -0.50 -6.40
C GLN A 298 -21.25 -0.14 -6.15
N THR A 299 -20.97 0.56 -5.05
CA THR A 299 -19.60 0.87 -4.63
C THR A 299 -18.80 -0.40 -4.35
N THR A 300 -19.41 -1.38 -3.69
CA THR A 300 -18.75 -2.68 -3.42
C THR A 300 -18.38 -3.40 -4.72
N ASP A 301 -19.32 -3.48 -5.67
CA ASP A 301 -19.07 -4.11 -6.96
C ASP A 301 -17.96 -3.39 -7.74
N LEU A 302 -17.92 -2.06 -7.66
CA LEU A 302 -16.90 -1.23 -8.31
C LEU A 302 -15.50 -1.44 -7.69
N LEU A 303 -15.41 -1.45 -6.35
CA LEU A 303 -14.15 -1.65 -5.63
C LEU A 303 -13.58 -3.06 -5.87
N VAL A 304 -14.43 -4.08 -5.76
CA VAL A 304 -14.03 -5.49 -5.97
C VAL A 304 -13.68 -5.73 -7.45
N GLY A 305 -14.48 -5.21 -8.37
CA GLY A 305 -14.27 -5.35 -9.81
C GLY A 305 -12.95 -4.77 -10.29
N ASN A 306 -12.52 -3.64 -9.72
CA ASN A 306 -11.29 -2.94 -10.10
C ASN A 306 -10.10 -3.18 -9.15
N SER A 307 -10.26 -4.06 -8.15
CA SER A 307 -9.22 -4.32 -7.13
C SER A 307 -8.72 -3.06 -6.41
N ILE A 308 -9.63 -2.12 -6.12
CA ILE A 308 -9.33 -0.87 -5.42
C ILE A 308 -9.37 -1.11 -3.91
N GLY A 309 -8.26 -0.83 -3.23
CA GLY A 309 -8.20 -0.86 -1.77
C GLY A 309 -8.86 0.38 -1.15
N VAL A 310 -9.55 0.21 -0.02
CA VAL A 310 -10.08 1.34 0.77
C VAL A 310 -9.73 1.12 2.24
N ASP A 311 -9.00 2.06 2.81
CA ASP A 311 -8.69 2.12 4.23
C ASP A 311 -9.51 3.26 4.88
N ILE A 312 -10.45 2.91 5.74
CA ILE A 312 -11.22 3.89 6.52
C ILE A 312 -10.50 4.14 7.84
N VAL A 313 -10.11 5.39 8.08
CA VAL A 313 -9.36 5.82 9.26
C VAL A 313 -10.24 6.73 10.12
N ALA A 314 -10.64 6.22 11.28
CA ALA A 314 -11.31 7.01 12.31
C ALA A 314 -10.28 7.64 13.25
N LEU A 315 -10.33 8.97 13.41
CA LEU A 315 -9.49 9.69 14.36
C LEU A 315 -9.98 9.57 15.81
N SER A 316 -11.25 9.22 15.97
CA SER A 316 -11.87 9.01 17.27
C SER A 316 -11.41 7.66 17.90
N PRO A 317 -11.51 7.51 19.24
CA PRO A 317 -11.18 6.26 19.91
C PRO A 317 -12.02 5.09 19.41
N ARG A 318 -11.41 3.90 19.34
CA ARG A 318 -12.07 2.68 18.90
C ARG A 318 -13.34 2.40 19.73
N PRO A 319 -14.52 2.23 19.09
CA PRO A 319 -15.74 1.89 19.81
C PRO A 319 -15.75 0.44 20.31
N LEU A 320 -16.70 0.12 21.19
CA LEU A 320 -16.88 -1.23 21.76
C LEU A 320 -17.58 -2.22 20.80
N HIS A 321 -18.03 -1.76 19.64
CA HIS A 321 -18.65 -2.59 18.61
C HIS A 321 -17.73 -2.69 17.37
N PRO A 322 -17.92 -3.70 16.50
CA PRO A 322 -17.18 -3.81 15.24
C PRO A 322 -17.49 -2.64 14.30
N VAL A 323 -16.44 -2.07 13.70
CA VAL A 323 -16.49 -0.98 12.71
C VAL A 323 -15.55 -1.30 11.55
N PRO A 324 -15.77 -0.77 10.32
CA PRO A 324 -16.81 0.20 9.93
C PRO A 324 -18.23 -0.41 9.85
N LEU A 325 -19.26 0.39 10.18
CA LEU A 325 -20.67 0.01 10.09
C LEU A 325 -21.43 0.99 9.19
N PHE A 326 -22.08 0.46 8.15
CA PHE A 326 -22.99 1.23 7.30
C PHE A 326 -24.43 0.91 7.70
N ARG A 327 -25.16 1.92 8.19
CA ARG A 327 -26.59 1.84 8.48
C ARG A 327 -27.36 2.26 7.23
N TYR A 328 -28.28 1.39 6.82
CA TYR A 328 -29.23 1.65 5.74
C TYR A 328 -30.62 1.29 6.25
N ASP A 329 -31.62 2.01 5.76
CA ASP A 329 -33.05 1.72 6.00
C ASP A 329 -33.56 0.63 5.05
#